data_AF-A0A1F3DCE2-F1
#
_entry.id   AF-A0A1F3DCE2-F1
#
_cell.length_a   1.000
_cell.length_b   1.000
_cell.length_c   1.000
_cell.angle_alpha   90.00
_cell.angle_beta   90.00
_cell.angle_gamma   90.00
#
_symmetry.space_group_name_H-M   'P 1'
#
loop_
_entity.id
_entity.type
_entity.pdbx_description
1 polymer ?
#
loop_
_entity_poly.entity_id
_entity_poly.type
_entity_poly.pdbx_seq_one_letter_code
_entity_poly.pdbx_strand_id
1 'polypeptide(L)'
;MKNKLEIKIYDKIGRTLNTRESALSLIDLISASSHKIIILDFSKVEFMSRSFADQFYIYIEERRQVQDDISIRMLNVKKDIIKLLNAVGRTQNKINREYVKLPIFHFTKSNLLSEYLNSI
;
A
#
# COMPACT_ATOMS: atom_id res chain seq x y z
N MET A 1 -27.70 -13.73 9.56
CA MET A 1 -26.53 -12.87 9.85
C MET A 1 -26.23 -12.01 8.63
N LYS A 2 -25.96 -10.71 8.79
CA LYS A 2 -25.49 -9.89 7.65
C LYS A 2 -24.15 -10.47 7.22
N ASN A 3 -24.05 -10.98 5.99
CA ASN A 3 -22.81 -11.59 5.48
C ASN A 3 -21.80 -10.54 4.96
N LYS A 4 -22.14 -9.26 5.12
CA LYS A 4 -21.38 -8.11 4.61
C LYS A 4 -21.11 -7.12 5.75
N LEU A 5 -19.85 -6.72 5.87
CA LEU A 5 -19.39 -5.57 6.65
C LEU A 5 -18.97 -4.45 5.69
N GLU A 6 -19.31 -3.21 6.03
CA GLU A 6 -18.83 -2.03 5.31
C GLU A 6 -18.00 -1.17 6.26
N ILE A 7 -16.76 -0.91 5.87
CA ILE A 7 -15.78 -0.14 6.63
C ILE A 7 -15.52 1.15 5.86
N LYS A 8 -15.96 2.26 6.44
CA LYS A 8 -15.59 3.59 5.97
C LYS A 8 -14.17 3.88 6.41
N ILE A 9 -13.23 3.84 5.46
CA ILE A 9 -11.80 3.95 5.76
C ILE A 9 -11.48 5.27 6.47
N TYR A 10 -12.13 6.35 6.06
CA TYR A 10 -11.92 7.67 6.66
C TYR A 10 -12.37 7.75 8.13
N ASP A 11 -13.37 6.96 8.55
CA ASP A 11 -13.85 6.93 9.93
C ASP A 11 -12.93 6.09 10.84
N LYS A 12 -12.28 5.07 10.27
CA LYS A 12 -11.46 4.12 11.05
C LYS A 12 -9.97 4.44 11.07
N ILE A 13 -9.45 4.93 9.94
CA ILE A 13 -8.02 5.15 9.74
C ILE A 13 -7.73 6.63 9.51
N GLY A 14 -8.58 7.30 8.73
CA GLY A 14 -8.44 8.71 8.39
C GLY A 14 -8.41 8.94 6.88
N ARG A 15 -8.28 10.22 6.49
CA ARG A 15 -8.28 10.63 5.08
C ARG A 15 -6.94 10.40 4.38
N THR A 16 -5.86 10.31 5.15
CA THR A 16 -4.48 10.18 4.65
C THR A 16 -3.91 8.88 5.17
N LEU A 17 -3.70 7.92 4.27
CA LEU A 17 -3.23 6.57 4.59
C LEU A 17 -1.71 6.50 4.40
N ASN A 18 -0.94 7.00 5.37
CA ASN A 18 0.48 7.28 5.17
C ASN A 18 1.47 6.30 5.83
N THR A 19 1.02 5.45 6.76
CA THR A 19 1.93 4.61 7.55
C THR A 19 1.69 3.10 7.39
N ARG A 20 2.64 2.27 7.81
CA ARG A 20 2.43 0.81 7.85
C ARG A 20 1.51 0.43 8.99
N GLU A 21 1.62 1.14 10.10
CA GLU A 21 0.86 0.94 11.34
C GLU A 21 -0.64 1.18 11.10
N SER A 22 -0.99 2.17 10.28
CA SER A 22 -2.37 2.41 9.88
C SER A 22 -2.91 1.32 8.96
N ALA A 23 -2.07 0.72 8.10
CA ALA A 23 -2.45 -0.46 7.31
C ALA A 23 -2.67 -1.69 8.21
N LEU A 24 -1.78 -1.91 9.18
CA LEU A 24 -1.93 -2.99 10.18
C LEU A 24 -3.22 -2.82 11.00
N SER A 25 -3.54 -1.60 11.41
CA SER A 25 -4.80 -1.31 12.12
C SER A 25 -6.03 -1.68 11.28
N LEU A 26 -6.01 -1.40 9.97
CA LEU A 26 -7.08 -1.83 9.06
C LEU A 26 -7.13 -3.35 8.92
N ILE A 27 -5.97 -3.99 8.80
CA ILE A 27 -5.82 -5.45 8.71
C ILE A 27 -6.39 -6.15 9.95
N ASP A 28 -6.15 -5.61 11.14
CA ASP A 28 -6.69 -6.15 12.39
C ASP A 28 -8.21 -6.06 12.42
N LEU A 29 -8.78 -4.94 11.96
CA LEU A 29 -10.23 -4.77 11.84
C LEU A 29 -10.85 -5.78 10.85
N ILE A 30 -10.20 -6.04 9.73
CA ILE A 30 -10.66 -7.01 8.73
C ILE A 30 -10.55 -8.43 9.31
N SER A 31 -9.43 -8.76 9.96
CA SER A 31 -9.16 -10.10 10.50
C SER A 31 -10.02 -10.44 11.72
N ALA A 32 -10.41 -9.44 12.52
CA ALA A 32 -11.34 -9.62 13.64
C ALA A 32 -12.81 -9.74 13.19
N SER A 33 -13.12 -9.48 11.92
CA SER A 33 -14.48 -9.57 11.39
C SER A 33 -14.86 -11.01 11.08
N SER A 34 -16.06 -11.43 11.50
CA SER A 34 -16.66 -12.71 11.13
C SER A 34 -17.43 -12.68 9.79
N HIS A 35 -17.38 -11.56 9.06
CA HIS A 35 -18.10 -11.37 7.80
C HIS A 35 -17.28 -11.89 6.61
N LYS A 36 -17.92 -12.65 5.72
CA LYS A 36 -17.28 -13.13 4.49
C LYS A 36 -17.09 -12.04 3.43
N ILE A 37 -17.90 -11.00 3.44
CA ILE A 37 -17.77 -9.89 2.48
C ILE A 37 -17.42 -8.63 3.25
N ILE A 38 -16.28 -8.03 2.92
CA ILE A 38 -15.82 -6.78 3.54
C ILE A 38 -15.69 -5.73 2.45
N ILE A 39 -16.45 -4.64 2.57
CA ILE A 39 -16.41 -3.51 1.65
C ILE A 39 -15.66 -2.36 2.31
N LEU A 40 -14.56 -1.95 1.71
CA LEU A 40 -13.75 -0.82 2.12
C LEU A 40 -14.18 0.41 1.31
N ASP A 41 -14.79 1.40 1.95
CA ASP A 41 -15.21 2.65 1.32
C ASP A 41 -14.13 3.74 1.45
N PHE A 42 -13.61 4.17 0.30
CA PHE A 42 -12.56 5.17 0.14
C PHE A 42 -13.08 6.57 -0.20
N SER A 43 -14.40 6.82 -0.12
CA SER A 43 -15.05 8.07 -0.56
C SER A 43 -14.41 9.38 -0.09
N LYS A 44 -13.85 9.41 1.13
CA LYS A 44 -13.17 10.58 1.71
C LYS A 44 -11.67 10.40 1.89
N VAL A 45 -11.09 9.37 1.29
CA VAL A 45 -9.64 9.18 1.31
C VAL A 45 -9.02 10.13 0.27
N GLU A 46 -8.07 10.93 0.73
CA GLU A 46 -7.40 11.95 -0.05
C GLU A 46 -6.06 11.46 -0.57
N PHE A 47 -5.39 10.57 0.16
CA PHE A 47 -4.06 10.10 -0.18
C PHE A 47 -3.77 8.72 0.40
N MET A 48 -2.94 7.94 -0.30
CA MET A 48 -2.33 6.70 0.18
C MET A 48 -0.84 6.73 -0.11
N SER A 49 -0.01 6.44 0.89
CA SER A 49 1.44 6.30 0.70
C SER A 49 1.78 4.93 0.14
N ARG A 50 2.96 4.85 -0.47
CA ARG A 50 3.51 3.57 -0.92
C ARG A 50 3.68 2.57 0.22
N SER A 51 4.11 3.02 1.40
CA SER A 51 4.30 2.12 2.55
C SER A 51 2.99 1.52 3.05
N PHE A 52 1.90 2.29 3.06
CA PHE A 52 0.57 1.76 3.36
C PHE A 52 0.15 0.73 2.30
N ALA A 53 0.28 1.11 1.01
CA ALA A 53 -0.11 0.26 -0.12
C ALA A 53 0.68 -1.07 -0.15
N ASP A 54 1.99 -1.03 0.10
CA ASP A 54 2.84 -2.22 0.19
C ASP A 54 2.37 -3.16 1.31
N GLN A 55 2.15 -2.63 2.52
CA GLN A 55 1.70 -3.45 3.66
C GLN A 55 0.30 -4.05 3.43
N PHE A 56 -0.61 -3.24 2.89
CA PHE A 56 -1.96 -3.72 2.55
C PHE A 56 -1.92 -4.77 1.45
N TYR A 57 -1.06 -4.62 0.44
CA TYR A 57 -0.92 -5.59 -0.65
C TYR A 57 -0.40 -6.95 -0.16
N ILE A 58 0.64 -6.95 0.69
CA ILE A 58 1.20 -8.19 1.28
C ILE A 58 0.10 -9.01 1.94
N TYR A 59 -0.71 -8.38 2.78
CA TYR A 59 -1.82 -9.03 3.46
C TYR A 59 -2.86 -9.64 2.51
N ILE A 60 -3.23 -8.91 1.44
CA ILE A 60 -4.20 -9.42 0.45
C ILE A 60 -3.64 -10.67 -0.26
N GLU A 61 -2.36 -10.65 -0.63
CA GLU A 61 -1.72 -11.81 -1.28
C GLU A 61 -1.56 -13.00 -0.33
N GLU A 62 -1.20 -12.78 0.94
CA GLU A 62 -1.12 -13.85 1.95
C GLU A 62 -2.47 -14.56 2.11
N ARG A 63 -3.58 -13.80 2.20
CA ARG A 63 -4.93 -14.38 2.27
C ARG A 63 -5.33 -15.14 1.01
N ARG A 64 -4.89 -14.66 -0.16
CA ARG A 64 -5.13 -15.34 -1.44
C ARG A 64 -4.43 -16.69 -1.51
N GLN A 65 -3.21 -16.80 -0.95
CA GLN A 65 -2.44 -18.06 -0.95
C GLN A 65 -3.06 -19.14 -0.07
N VAL A 66 -3.67 -18.76 1.07
CA VAL A 66 -4.32 -19.70 2.00
C VAL A 66 -5.78 -20.02 1.65
N GLN A 67 -6.27 -19.56 0.51
CA GLN A 67 -7.66 -19.74 0.05
C GLN A 67 -8.70 -19.31 1.10
N ASP A 68 -8.48 -18.15 1.73
CA ASP A 68 -9.44 -17.59 2.69
C ASP A 68 -10.78 -17.25 1.99
N ASP A 69 -11.92 -17.54 2.64
CA ASP A 69 -13.28 -17.36 2.10
C ASP A 69 -13.79 -15.91 2.25
N ILE A 70 -12.88 -14.98 2.58
CA ILE A 70 -13.18 -13.56 2.75
C ILE A 70 -12.99 -12.80 1.43
N SER A 71 -14.08 -12.25 0.90
CA SER A 71 -14.12 -11.35 -0.24
C SER A 71 -13.96 -9.89 0.20
N ILE A 72 -12.81 -9.29 -0.09
CA ILE A 72 -12.55 -7.86 0.13
C ILE A 72 -12.86 -7.09 -1.14
N ARG A 73 -13.71 -6.06 -1.05
CA ARG A 73 -14.10 -5.18 -2.15
C ARG A 73 -13.78 -3.74 -1.79
N MET A 74 -13.30 -2.96 -2.76
CA MET A 74 -13.04 -1.53 -2.56
C MET A 74 -14.06 -0.70 -3.31
N LEU A 75 -14.61 0.32 -2.64
CA LEU A 75 -15.63 1.23 -3.16
C LEU A 75 -15.08 2.66 -3.15
N ASN A 76 -15.48 3.48 -4.14
CA ASN A 76 -15.13 4.90 -4.23
C ASN A 76 -13.62 5.19 -4.19
N VAL A 77 -12.81 4.29 -4.74
CA VAL A 77 -11.35 4.47 -4.78
C VAL A 77 -10.98 5.49 -5.87
N LYS A 78 -10.21 6.51 -5.49
CA LYS A 78 -9.69 7.48 -6.44
C LYS A 78 -8.68 6.85 -7.40
N LYS A 79 -8.60 7.38 -8.62
CA LYS A 79 -7.79 6.83 -9.72
C LYS A 79 -6.29 6.77 -9.41
N ASP A 80 -5.77 7.74 -8.68
CA ASP A 80 -4.40 7.82 -8.19
C ASP A 80 -4.07 6.70 -7.19
N ILE A 81 -4.96 6.42 -6.24
CA ILE A 81 -4.83 5.30 -5.29
C ILE A 81 -4.83 3.96 -6.05
N ILE A 82 -5.72 3.79 -7.03
CA ILE A 82 -5.73 2.59 -7.90
C ILE A 82 -4.40 2.44 -8.64
N LYS A 83 -3.87 3.53 -9.22
CA LYS A 83 -2.58 3.51 -9.90
C LYS A 83 -1.44 3.09 -8.97
N LEU A 84 -1.45 3.58 -7.73
CA LEU A 84 -0.45 3.22 -6.72
C LEU A 84 -0.52 1.73 -6.36
N LEU A 85 -1.71 1.22 -6.04
CA LEU A 85 -1.92 -0.20 -5.73
C LEU A 85 -1.46 -1.11 -6.89
N ASN A 86 -1.79 -0.73 -8.13
CA ASN A 86 -1.33 -1.43 -9.33
C ASN A 86 0.20 -1.35 -9.53
N ALA A 87 0.83 -0.24 -9.14
CA ALA A 87 2.28 -0.10 -9.20
C ALA A 87 2.96 -1.01 -8.16
N VAL A 88 2.44 -1.01 -6.93
CA VAL A 88 2.90 -1.88 -5.83
C VAL A 88 2.82 -3.35 -6.23
N GLY A 89 1.65 -3.82 -6.68
CA GLY A 89 1.47 -5.23 -7.07
C GLY A 89 2.39 -5.69 -8.20
N ARG A 90 2.78 -4.79 -9.11
CA ARG A 90 3.78 -5.09 -10.15
C ARG A 90 5.21 -5.19 -9.63
N THR A 91 5.53 -4.49 -8.54
CA THR A 91 6.88 -4.49 -7.96
C THR A 91 7.14 -5.63 -6.98
N GLN A 92 6.09 -6.17 -6.35
CA GLN A 92 6.21 -7.24 -5.36
C GLN A 92 6.40 -8.63 -6.00
N ASN A 93 5.96 -8.83 -7.25
CA ASN A 93 6.10 -10.11 -7.98
C ASN A 93 7.47 -10.32 -8.66
N LYS A 94 8.45 -9.43 -8.50
CA LYS A 94 9.77 -9.57 -9.13
C LYS A 94 10.76 -10.28 -8.20
N ILE A 95 10.81 -11.60 -8.33
CA ILE A 95 11.78 -12.48 -7.66
C ILE A 95 13.21 -12.28 -8.22
N ASN A 96 13.36 -11.77 -9.44
CA ASN A 96 14.66 -11.42 -10.03
C ASN A 96 14.81 -9.90 -10.16
N ARG A 97 15.46 -9.29 -9.16
CA ARG A 97 16.12 -8.00 -9.39
C ARG A 97 17.50 -8.32 -9.93
N GLU A 98 17.70 -8.15 -11.24
CA GLU A 98 19.06 -8.01 -11.74
C GLU A 98 19.69 -6.82 -11.00
N TYR A 99 20.70 -7.10 -10.19
CA TYR A 99 21.47 -6.06 -9.54
C TYR A 99 22.25 -5.32 -10.62
N VAL A 100 21.68 -4.22 -11.11
CA VAL A 100 22.46 -3.24 -11.86
C VAL A 100 23.45 -2.65 -10.86
N LYS A 101 24.76 -2.76 -11.13
CA LYS A 101 25.77 -2.03 -10.36
C LYS A 101 25.42 -0.54 -10.42
N LEU A 102 24.91 -0.01 -9.32
CA LEU A 102 24.69 1.43 -9.20
C LEU A 102 26.07 2.10 -9.16
N PRO A 103 26.30 3.15 -9.96
CA PRO A 103 27.51 3.94 -9.82
C PRO A 103 27.54 4.55 -8.42
N ILE A 104 28.53 4.16 -7.61
CA ILE A 104 28.79 4.77 -6.31
C ILE A 104 29.66 6.00 -6.58
N PHE A 105 29.09 7.18 -6.39
CA PHE A 105 29.82 8.43 -6.49
C PHE A 105 30.43 8.77 -5.13
N HIS A 106 31.76 8.82 -5.06
CA HIS A 106 32.48 9.25 -3.87
C HIS A 106 32.93 10.70 -4.05
N PHE A 107 32.38 11.61 -3.24
CA PHE A 107 32.75 13.01 -3.26
C PHE A 107 33.69 13.28 -2.08
N THR A 108 34.97 13.51 -2.36
CA THR A 108 35.98 13.82 -1.34
C THR A 108 35.91 15.27 -0.84
N LYS A 109 35.17 16.14 -1.55
CA LYS A 109 35.00 17.56 -1.21
C LYS A 109 33.53 17.96 -1.33
N SER A 110 33.07 18.77 -0.38
CA SER A 110 31.67 19.22 -0.31
C SER A 110 31.21 20.05 -1.51
N ASN A 111 32.11 20.80 -2.14
CA ASN A 111 31.80 21.60 -3.34
C ASN A 111 31.46 20.71 -4.55
N LEU A 112 32.13 19.56 -4.71
CA LEU A 112 31.89 18.63 -5.82
C LEU A 112 30.50 17.97 -5.74
N LEU A 113 30.01 17.71 -4.52
CA LEU A 113 28.64 17.24 -4.32
C LEU A 113 27.63 18.32 -4.73
N SER A 114 27.90 19.57 -4.38
CA SER A 114 27.02 20.71 -4.71
C SER A 114 26.97 20.96 -6.22
N GLU A 115 28.11 20.89 -6.91
CA GLU A 115 28.18 20.99 -8.37
C GLU A 115 27.42 19.85 -9.05
N TYR A 116 27.58 18.61 -8.57
CA TYR A 116 26.84 17.45 -9.10
C TYR A 116 25.33 17.62 -8.93
N LEU A 117 24.84 17.97 -7.74
CA LEU A 117 23.39 18.14 -7.50
C LEU A 117 22.75 19.24 -8.35
N ASN A 118 23.51 20.28 -8.70
CA ASN A 118 23.03 21.35 -9.60
C ASN A 118 23.13 20.98 -11.08
N SER A 119 23.77 19.87 -11.43
CA SER A 119 23.94 19.40 -12.81
C SER A 119 22.90 18.35 -13.25
N ILE A 120 22.05 17.88 -12.33
CA ILE A 120 20.95 16.92 -12.56
C ILE A 120 19.64 17.70 -12.68
#